data_AF-A0A0N4WX65-F1
#
_entry.id   AF-A0A0N4WX65-F1
#
_cell.length_a   1.000
_cell.length_b   1.000
_cell.length_c   1.000
_cell.angle_alpha   90.00
_cell.angle_beta   90.00
_cell.angle_gamma   90.00
#
_symmetry.space_group_name_H-M   'P 1'
#
loop_
_entity.id
_entity.type
_entity.pdbx_description
1 polymer ?
#
loop_
_entity_poly.entity_id
_entity_poly.type
_entity_poly.pdbx_seq_one_letter_code
_entity_poly.pdbx_strand_id
1 'polypeptide(L)'
;MNFFQEEKRITCAFCERMLENAKNYAVTAKTDISSFATTACAKLPKGRYLDHCYQLADKKIAELAKFVDQQVIEALWCAELNQC
;
A
#
# COMPACT_ATOMS: atom_id res chain seq x y z
N MET A 1 14.32 -31.01 17.23
CA MET A 1 14.36 -29.86 16.30
C MET A 1 15.03 -28.70 17.03
N ASN A 2 15.82 -27.89 16.33
CA ASN A 2 16.62 -26.82 16.93
C ASN A 2 15.74 -25.57 17.06
N PHE A 3 15.63 -25.00 18.26
CA PHE A 3 14.75 -23.86 18.59
C PHE A 3 14.91 -22.68 17.62
N PHE A 4 16.16 -22.31 17.30
CA PHE A 4 16.49 -21.23 16.35
C PHE A 4 15.90 -21.42 14.95
N GLN A 5 15.73 -22.67 14.52
CA GLN A 5 15.23 -22.98 13.18
C GLN A 5 13.71 -22.85 13.10
N GLU A 6 12.99 -23.09 14.21
CA GLU A 6 11.55 -22.85 14.33
C GLU A 6 11.25 -21.36 14.46
N GLU A 7 12.02 -20.64 15.28
CA GLU A 7 11.90 -19.18 15.42
C GLU A 7 12.08 -18.47 14.07
N LYS A 8 13.12 -18.83 13.30
CA LYS A 8 13.33 -18.32 11.94
C LYS A 8 12.13 -18.55 11.03
N ARG A 9 11.57 -19.77 11.04
CA ARG A 9 10.40 -20.13 10.22
C ARG A 9 9.16 -19.29 10.58
N ILE A 10 8.92 -19.11 11.87
CA ILE A 10 7.80 -18.30 12.37
C ILE A 10 7.99 -16.85 11.92
N THR A 11 9.17 -16.27 12.15
CA THR A 11 9.48 -14.89 11.73
C THR A 11 9.29 -14.67 10.23
N CYS A 12 9.72 -15.62 9.39
CA CYS A 12 9.49 -15.54 7.95
C CYS A 12 8.00 -15.58 7.60
N ALA A 13 7.23 -16.50 8.18
CA ALA A 13 5.79 -16.59 7.93
C ALA A 13 5.03 -15.32 8.33
N PHE A 14 5.39 -14.72 9.48
CA PHE A 14 4.84 -13.42 9.89
C PHE A 14 5.18 -12.33 8.89
N CYS A 15 6.42 -12.27 8.41
CA CYS A 15 6.83 -11.22 7.51
C CYS A 15 6.17 -11.32 6.12
N GLU A 16 6.10 -12.52 5.54
CA GLU A 16 5.37 -12.77 4.29
C GLU A 16 3.90 -12.31 4.41
N ARG A 17 3.25 -12.66 5.53
CA ARG A 17 1.86 -12.28 5.79
C ARG A 17 1.68 -10.77 5.96
N MET A 18 2.59 -10.11 6.66
CA MET A 18 2.56 -8.65 6.80
C MET A 18 2.77 -7.95 5.47
N LEU A 19 3.69 -8.43 4.63
CA LEU A 19 3.92 -7.90 3.29
C LEU A 19 2.67 -8.02 2.40
N GLU A 20 2.03 -9.19 2.41
CA GLU A 20 0.78 -9.43 1.69
C GLU A 20 -0.32 -8.47 2.16
N ASN A 21 -0.49 -8.32 3.48
CA ASN A 21 -1.46 -7.40 4.05
C ASN A 21 -1.19 -5.95 3.65
N ALA A 22 0.05 -5.47 3.72
CA ALA A 22 0.42 -4.12 3.33
C ALA A 22 0.09 -3.84 1.85
N LYS A 23 0.38 -4.80 0.96
CA LYS A 23 -0.01 -4.73 -0.47
C LYS A 23 -1.53 -4.64 -0.62
N ASN A 24 -2.28 -5.47 0.09
CA ASN A 24 -3.75 -5.47 0.03
C ASN A 24 -4.35 -4.15 0.54
N TYR A 25 -3.84 -3.62 1.66
CA TYR A 25 -4.25 -2.30 2.17
C TYR A 25 -4.02 -1.20 1.14
N ALA A 26 -2.88 -1.22 0.46
CA ALA A 26 -2.56 -0.25 -0.60
C ALA A 26 -3.55 -0.30 -1.76
N VAL A 27 -3.84 -1.50 -2.25
CA VAL A 27 -4.77 -1.72 -3.37
C VAL A 27 -6.18 -1.27 -3.01
N THR A 28 -6.66 -1.64 -1.82
CA THR A 28 -7.98 -1.23 -1.31
C THR A 28 -8.05 0.29 -1.15
N ALA A 29 -7.08 0.91 -0.47
CA ALA A 29 -7.06 2.37 -0.28
C ALA A 29 -7.02 3.13 -1.61
N LYS A 30 -6.21 2.67 -2.58
CA LYS A 30 -6.17 3.25 -3.93
C LYS A 30 -7.54 3.18 -4.61
N THR A 31 -8.20 2.03 -4.52
CA THR A 31 -9.51 1.80 -5.12
C THR A 31 -10.57 2.71 -4.50
N ASP A 32 -10.61 2.80 -3.17
CA ASP A 32 -11.57 3.62 -2.44
C ASP A 32 -11.42 5.11 -2.76
N ILE A 33 -10.18 5.62 -2.78
CA ILE A 33 -9.91 7.02 -3.10
C ILE A 33 -10.25 7.34 -4.55
N SER A 34 -9.92 6.43 -5.48
CA SER A 34 -10.26 6.59 -6.90
C SER A 34 -11.78 6.62 -7.11
N SER A 35 -12.51 5.75 -6.41
CA SER A 35 -13.98 5.69 -6.45
C SER A 35 -14.62 6.95 -5.87
N PHE A 36 -14.13 7.40 -4.70
CA PHE A 36 -14.54 8.64 -4.08
C PHE A 36 -14.30 9.83 -5.01
N ALA A 37 -13.09 9.96 -5.56
CA ALA A 37 -12.73 11.04 -6.48
C ALA A 37 -13.60 11.03 -7.74
N THR A 38 -13.80 9.86 -8.35
CA THR A 38 -14.67 9.73 -9.52
C THR A 38 -16.08 10.23 -9.23
N THR A 39 -16.64 9.84 -8.09
CA THR A 39 -17.99 10.23 -7.67
C THR A 39 -18.09 11.72 -7.31
N ALA A 40 -17.09 12.26 -6.62
CA ALA A 40 -17.05 13.64 -6.19
C ALA A 40 -16.79 14.59 -7.37
N CYS A 41 -15.78 14.30 -8.18
CA CYS A 41 -15.39 15.12 -9.33
C CYS A 41 -16.48 15.13 -10.40
N ALA A 42 -17.17 14.01 -10.67
CA ALA A 42 -18.27 13.96 -11.63
C ALA A 42 -19.46 14.91 -11.31
N LYS A 43 -19.58 15.37 -10.06
CA LYS A 43 -20.60 16.35 -9.65
C LYS A 43 -20.20 17.80 -9.95
N LEU A 44 -18.94 18.04 -10.33
CA LEU A 44 -18.44 19.39 -10.64
C LEU A 44 -18.81 19.80 -12.07
N PRO A 45 -19.01 21.11 -12.32
CA PRO A 45 -19.16 21.62 -13.68
C PRO A 45 -17.94 21.27 -14.55
N LYS A 46 -18.19 20.94 -15.81
CA LYS A 46 -17.12 20.67 -16.78
C LYS A 46 -16.19 21.88 -16.91
N GLY A 47 -14.89 21.64 -16.96
CA GLY A 47 -13.85 22.66 -17.08
C GLY A 47 -12.71 22.45 -16.09
N ARG A 48 -11.86 23.47 -15.91
CA ARG A 48 -10.60 23.38 -15.16
C ARG A 48 -10.73 22.83 -13.72
N TYR A 49 -11.88 23.02 -13.07
CA TYR A 49 -12.12 22.48 -11.72
C TYR A 49 -12.29 20.96 -11.71
N LEU A 50 -12.89 20.38 -12.75
CA LEU A 50 -13.03 18.94 -12.92
C LEU A 50 -11.65 18.29 -13.08
N ASP A 51 -10.83 18.83 -13.97
CA ASP A 51 -9.48 18.32 -14.22
C ASP A 51 -8.60 18.43 -12.97
N HIS A 52 -8.69 19.55 -12.26
CA HIS A 52 -7.96 19.75 -11.01
C HIS A 52 -8.37 18.75 -9.91
N CYS A 53 -9.67 18.41 -9.83
CA CYS A 53 -10.19 17.44 -8.88
C CYS A 53 -9.58 16.04 -9.11
N TYR A 54 -9.54 15.58 -10.36
CA TYR A 54 -8.90 14.30 -10.71
C TYR A 54 -7.39 14.32 -10.45
N GLN A 55 -6.69 15.40 -10.83
CA GLN A 55 -5.26 15.55 -10.55
C GLN A 55 -4.93 15.52 -9.05
N LEU A 56 -5.80 16.11 -8.22
CA LEU A 56 -5.63 16.07 -6.76
C LEU A 56 -5.78 14.65 -6.23
N ALA A 57 -6.73 13.87 -6.75
CA ALA A 57 -6.91 12.47 -6.38
C ALA A 57 -5.69 11.62 -6.75
N ASP A 58 -5.19 11.76 -7.98
CA ASP A 58 -3.97 11.07 -8.43
C ASP A 58 -2.76 11.42 -7.55
N LYS A 59 -2.60 12.71 -7.21
CA LYS A 59 -1.55 13.16 -6.30
C LYS A 59 -1.67 12.51 -4.92
N LYS A 60 -2.89 12.41 -4.37
CA LYS A 60 -3.12 11.81 -3.05
C LYS A 60 -2.87 10.31 -3.04
N ILE A 61 -3.27 9.60 -4.11
CA ILE A 61 -2.95 8.18 -4.30
C ILE A 61 -1.44 7.97 -4.37
N ALA A 62 -0.71 8.81 -5.11
CA ALA A 62 0.74 8.73 -5.21
C ALA A 62 1.45 9.05 -3.88
N GLU A 63 0.93 9.99 -3.09
CA GLU A 63 1.43 10.26 -1.74
C GLU A 63 1.22 9.05 -0.79
N LEU A 64 0.07 8.38 -0.87
CA LEU A 64 -0.22 7.19 -0.07
C LEU A 64 0.63 5.97 -0.45
N ALA A 65 0.88 5.78 -1.75
CA ALA A 65 1.72 4.70 -2.24
C ALA A 65 3.12 4.71 -1.60
N LYS A 66 3.67 5.90 -1.27
CA LYS A 66 4.98 6.02 -0.61
C LYS A 66 5.02 5.37 0.77
N PHE A 67 3.93 5.45 1.55
CA PHE A 67 3.86 4.82 2.87
C PHE A 67 3.72 3.30 2.77
N VAL A 68 3.12 2.81 1.69
CA VAL A 68 3.08 1.38 1.37
C VAL A 68 4.47 0.92 0.98
N ASP A 69 5.15 1.65 0.10
CA ASP A 69 6.51 1.34 -0.33
C ASP A 69 7.47 1.30 0.88
N GLN A 70 7.34 2.23 1.83
CA GLN A 70 8.12 2.22 3.07
C GLN A 70 7.85 0.97 3.94
N GLN A 71 6.59 0.58 4.14
CA GLN A 71 6.26 -0.65 4.87
C GLN A 71 6.71 -1.92 4.13
N VAL A 72 6.65 -1.90 2.80
CA VAL A 72 7.19 -2.97 1.94
C VAL A 72 8.72 -3.04 2.05
N ILE A 73 9.42 -1.90 2.17
CA ILE A 73 10.87 -1.84 2.41
C ILE A 73 11.22 -2.41 3.79
N GLU A 74 10.46 -2.09 4.84
CA GLU A 74 10.65 -2.71 6.17
C GLU A 74 10.40 -4.22 6.15
N ALA A 75 9.42 -4.70 5.37
CA ALA A 75 9.20 -6.12 5.17
C ALA A 75 10.25 -6.79 4.27
N LEU A 76 10.79 -6.09 3.26
CA LEU A 76 11.94 -6.53 2.45
C LEU A 76 13.20 -6.70 3.32
N TRP A 77 13.33 -5.89 4.37
CA TRP A 77 14.35 -6.07 5.38
C TRP A 77 14.28 -7.43 6.08
N CYS A 78 13.10 -8.04 6.22
CA CYS A 78 13.02 -9.42 6.71
C CYS A 78 13.70 -10.41 5.76
N ALA A 79 13.58 -10.22 4.45
CA ALA A 79 14.21 -11.10 3.48
C ALA A 79 15.74 -10.98 3.55
N GLU A 80 16.24 -9.75 3.63
CA GLU A 80 17.68 -9.50 3.70
C GLU A 80 18.29 -9.89 5.07
N LEU A 81 17.65 -9.56 6.19
CA LEU A 81 18.22 -9.74 7.54
C LEU A 81 17.88 -11.09 8.16
N ASN A 82 16.64 -11.56 8.01
CA ASN A 82 16.23 -12.87 8.54
C ASN A 82 16.47 -13.99 7.53
N GLN A 83 17.00 -13.71 6.33
CA GLN A 83 17.23 -14.70 5.27
C GLN A 83 15.99 -15.58 5.04
N CYS A 84 14.86 -14.90 4.94
CA CYS A 84 13.67 -15.35 4.25
C CYS A 84 13.88 -15.01 2.76
#